data_AF-A0A830GLC1-F1
#
_entry.id   AF-A0A830GLC1-F1
#
_cell.length_a   1.000
_cell.length_b   1.000
_cell.length_c   1.000
_cell.angle_alpha   90.00
_cell.angle_beta   90.00
_cell.angle_gamma   90.00
#
_symmetry.space_group_name_H-M   'P 1'
#
loop_
_entity.id
_entity.type
_entity.pdbx_description
1 polymer ?
#
loop_
_entity_poly.entity_id
_entity_poly.type
_entity_poly.pdbx_seq_one_letter_code
_entity_poly.pdbx_strand_id
1 'polypeptide(L)'
;MKRRSILTGVLLGVAVVATSRPAVAHVDYVTDGPGAALDALAFLIEVLSNPINAAIFGVSGLAGVVGIAAYLWVRPTIADIVILREKLAGYADLVPWMLRLAVGLPLVGAGFQGYLFAPTVTFDPSANPLVRVLFIGLGFCILFGLATRIVTAVGLLTYLWALTVDPGVVLAMEYVPAFLALLVVGGGRPSADDMLQEVASTEGTYYGRVDPVHHLKAFFDDVTDPFRPYVPTVLRVGMGVAFVYLGLFQKLADPGSGLLVVEKYDLTAVVPVDPGMWVVGAGVTEMLVGLALIAGFFTRGAAAASFVLFTTTLFGLPDDPVLAHITLFGMASAVFTMGAGPISFDHWFGRPAVSDEEPVVPAD
;
A
#
# COMPACT_ATOMS: atom_id res chain seq x y z
N MET A 1 -16.11 -5.16 -26.10
CA MET A 1 -15.16 -6.28 -25.83
C MET A 1 -14.06 -5.94 -24.82
N LYS A 2 -13.42 -4.75 -24.86
CA LYS A 2 -12.35 -4.34 -23.91
C LYS A 2 -12.74 -4.36 -22.42
N ARG A 3 -13.96 -3.93 -22.04
CA ARG A 3 -14.42 -3.92 -20.63
C ARG A 3 -14.54 -5.30 -19.99
N ARG A 4 -14.88 -6.34 -20.77
CA ARG A 4 -15.01 -7.71 -20.27
C ARG A 4 -13.66 -8.34 -19.97
N SER A 5 -12.60 -8.01 -20.72
CA SER A 5 -11.24 -8.55 -20.52
C SER A 5 -10.63 -8.08 -19.19
N ILE A 6 -10.77 -6.79 -18.86
CA ILE A 6 -10.26 -6.21 -17.62
C ILE A 6 -11.00 -6.78 -16.40
N LEU A 7 -12.33 -6.86 -16.46
CA LEU A 7 -13.14 -7.49 -15.41
C LEU A 7 -12.79 -8.96 -15.18
N THR A 8 -12.49 -9.69 -16.25
CA THR A 8 -12.10 -11.11 -16.15
C THR A 8 -10.72 -11.28 -15.52
N GLY A 9 -9.76 -10.40 -15.84
CA GLY A 9 -8.43 -10.39 -15.21
C GLY A 9 -8.48 -10.04 -13.72
N VAL A 10 -9.30 -9.06 -13.33
CA VAL A 10 -9.52 -8.68 -11.91
C VAL A 10 -10.19 -9.83 -11.15
N LEU A 11 -11.21 -10.48 -11.74
CA LEU A 11 -11.90 -11.62 -11.11
C LEU A 11 -10.99 -12.84 -10.96
N LEU A 12 -10.09 -13.10 -11.93
CA LEU A 12 -9.08 -14.15 -11.83
C LEU A 12 -8.05 -13.83 -10.74
N GLY A 13 -7.61 -12.58 -10.60
CA GLY A 13 -6.72 -12.16 -9.52
C GLY A 13 -7.36 -12.33 -8.14
N VAL A 14 -8.62 -11.92 -7.98
CA VAL A 14 -9.39 -12.11 -6.73
C VAL A 14 -9.59 -13.60 -6.41
N ALA A 15 -9.83 -14.44 -7.42
CA ALA A 15 -9.98 -15.89 -7.22
C ALA A 15 -8.66 -16.55 -6.82
N VAL A 16 -7.52 -16.11 -7.34
CA VAL A 16 -6.19 -16.60 -6.94
C VAL A 16 -5.85 -16.16 -5.52
N VAL A 17 -6.17 -14.93 -5.14
CA VAL A 17 -6.01 -14.41 -3.77
C VAL A 17 -6.90 -15.15 -2.77
N ALA A 18 -8.11 -15.54 -3.17
CA ALA A 18 -9.04 -16.28 -2.31
C ALA A 18 -8.71 -17.78 -2.19
N THR A 19 -7.87 -18.33 -3.08
CA THR A 19 -7.54 -19.77 -3.12
C THR A 19 -6.10 -20.08 -2.75
N SER A 20 -5.23 -19.08 -2.62
CA SER A 20 -3.92 -19.27 -2.01
C SER A 20 -4.12 -19.74 -0.57
N ARG A 21 -3.23 -20.62 -0.09
CA ARG A 21 -3.09 -20.98 1.33
C ARG A 21 -1.87 -20.23 1.89
N PRO A 22 -2.01 -18.92 2.17
CA PRO A 22 -0.90 -18.03 2.46
C PRO A 22 -0.45 -18.01 3.92
N ALA A 23 -1.12 -18.76 4.79
CA ALA A 23 -0.82 -18.81 6.23
C ALA A 23 0.62 -19.27 6.52
N VAL A 24 1.32 -19.88 5.56
CA VAL A 24 2.70 -20.37 5.75
C VAL A 24 3.75 -19.30 5.42
N ALA A 25 3.45 -18.29 4.59
CA ALA A 25 4.50 -17.51 3.93
C ALA A 25 4.99 -16.25 4.69
N HIS A 26 4.33 -15.78 5.75
CA HIS A 26 4.75 -14.57 6.49
C HIS A 26 5.52 -14.89 7.79
N VAL A 27 5.21 -16.03 8.39
CA VAL A 27 5.78 -16.53 9.65
C VAL A 27 7.30 -16.76 9.54
N ASP A 28 7.74 -17.18 8.35
CA ASP A 28 9.14 -17.53 8.07
C ASP A 28 10.13 -16.36 8.18
N TYR A 29 9.67 -15.10 8.16
CA TYR A 29 10.58 -13.95 8.24
C TYR A 29 10.86 -13.48 9.68
N VAL A 30 9.94 -13.72 10.62
CA VAL A 30 10.02 -13.15 11.97
C VAL A 30 10.24 -14.22 13.04
N THR A 31 9.86 -15.48 12.80
CA THR A 31 9.88 -16.54 13.82
C THR A 31 10.54 -17.82 13.32
N ASP A 32 11.22 -18.56 14.22
CA ASP A 32 11.94 -19.81 13.92
C ASP A 32 10.97 -21.01 13.79
N GLY A 33 10.07 -20.98 12.81
CA GLY A 33 9.16 -22.08 12.45
C GLY A 33 7.67 -21.76 12.59
N PRO A 34 6.79 -22.65 12.09
CA PRO A 34 5.34 -22.43 12.17
C PRO A 34 4.87 -22.46 13.62
N GLY A 35 4.08 -21.46 14.03
CA GLY A 35 3.45 -21.43 15.35
C GLY A 35 2.57 -22.64 15.62
N ALA A 36 2.17 -22.81 16.89
CA ALA A 36 1.23 -23.88 17.24
C ALA A 36 -0.05 -23.75 16.40
N ALA A 37 -0.49 -24.85 15.79
CA ALA A 37 -1.75 -24.87 15.03
C ALA A 37 -2.93 -24.70 16.00
N LEU A 38 -3.42 -23.47 16.11
CA LEU A 38 -4.53 -23.08 16.98
C LEU A 38 -5.79 -22.86 16.13
N ASP A 39 -6.95 -23.24 16.68
CA ASP A 39 -8.22 -22.86 16.08
C ASP A 39 -8.49 -21.37 16.32
N ALA A 40 -8.52 -20.60 15.24
CA ALA A 40 -8.65 -19.15 15.28
C ALA A 40 -9.91 -18.66 16.04
N LEU A 41 -11.04 -19.35 15.85
CA LEU A 41 -12.30 -18.96 16.48
C LEU A 41 -12.29 -19.32 17.96
N ALA A 42 -11.82 -20.51 18.33
CA ALA A 42 -11.68 -20.92 19.71
C ALA A 42 -10.73 -19.99 20.46
N PHE A 43 -9.60 -19.63 19.86
CA PHE A 43 -8.63 -18.68 20.43
C PHE A 43 -9.26 -17.30 20.65
N LEU A 44 -9.96 -16.75 19.65
CA LEU A 44 -10.64 -15.45 19.80
C LEU A 44 -11.69 -15.49 20.92
N ILE A 45 -12.48 -16.56 20.99
CA ILE A 45 -13.49 -16.76 22.04
C ILE A 45 -12.80 -16.87 23.40
N GLU A 46 -11.71 -17.61 23.52
CA GLU A 46 -10.96 -17.77 24.76
C GLU A 46 -10.44 -16.43 25.27
N VAL A 47 -9.75 -15.67 24.41
CA VAL A 47 -9.18 -14.35 24.75
C VAL A 47 -10.28 -13.39 25.18
N LEU A 48 -11.40 -13.32 24.45
CA LEU A 48 -12.50 -12.39 24.74
C LEU A 48 -13.48 -12.89 25.81
N SER A 49 -13.42 -14.17 26.21
CA SER A 49 -14.21 -14.68 27.34
C SER A 49 -13.61 -14.29 28.68
N ASN A 50 -12.32 -13.92 28.71
CA ASN A 50 -11.71 -13.32 29.89
C ASN A 50 -12.32 -11.93 30.14
N PRO A 51 -12.92 -11.67 31.31
CA PRO A 51 -13.63 -10.43 31.58
C PRO A 51 -12.74 -9.18 31.54
N ILE A 52 -11.46 -9.32 31.89
CA ILE A 52 -10.49 -8.22 31.86
C ILE A 52 -10.16 -7.87 30.40
N ASN A 53 -9.87 -8.88 29.58
CA ASN A 53 -9.58 -8.71 28.16
C ASN A 53 -10.78 -8.10 27.43
N ALA A 54 -12.00 -8.61 27.67
CA ALA A 54 -13.23 -8.06 27.11
C ALA A 54 -13.45 -6.59 27.51
N ALA A 55 -13.19 -6.23 28.77
CA ALA A 55 -13.30 -4.86 29.24
C ALA A 55 -12.28 -3.95 28.56
N ILE A 56 -11.01 -4.36 28.47
CA ILE A 56 -9.95 -3.60 27.77
C ILE A 56 -10.32 -3.41 26.30
N PHE A 57 -10.73 -4.48 25.62
CA PHE A 57 -11.12 -4.45 24.21
C PHE A 57 -12.33 -3.53 23.98
N GLY A 58 -13.38 -3.70 24.78
CA GLY A 58 -14.61 -2.91 24.67
C GLY A 58 -14.39 -1.42 24.98
N VAL A 59 -13.65 -1.10 26.04
CA VAL A 59 -13.36 0.28 26.42
C VAL A 59 -12.46 0.97 25.40
N SER A 60 -11.40 0.30 24.92
CA SER A 60 -10.50 0.86 23.91
C SER A 60 -11.21 1.07 22.57
N GLY A 61 -12.02 0.10 22.13
CA GLY A 61 -12.86 0.23 20.94
C GLY A 61 -13.86 1.39 21.05
N LEU A 62 -14.57 1.49 22.17
CA LEU A 62 -15.51 2.58 22.43
C LEU A 62 -14.80 3.94 22.46
N ALA A 63 -13.65 4.03 23.13
CA ALA A 63 -12.83 5.24 23.18
C ALA A 63 -12.37 5.66 21.78
N GLY A 64 -11.96 4.70 20.94
CA GLY A 64 -11.60 4.96 19.54
C GLY A 64 -12.78 5.51 18.73
N VAL A 65 -13.96 4.89 18.83
CA VAL A 65 -15.18 5.36 18.14
C VAL A 65 -15.58 6.75 18.62
N VAL A 66 -15.60 6.99 19.93
CA VAL A 66 -15.93 8.29 20.52
C VAL A 66 -14.89 9.35 20.11
N GLY A 67 -13.60 9.01 20.09
CA GLY A 67 -12.53 9.89 19.66
C GLY A 67 -12.67 10.29 18.19
N ILE A 68 -12.94 9.32 17.31
CA ILE A 68 -13.21 9.60 15.89
C ILE A 68 -14.47 10.47 15.75
N ALA A 69 -15.57 10.14 16.44
CA ALA A 69 -16.81 10.92 16.37
C ALA A 69 -16.61 12.37 16.86
N ALA A 70 -15.90 12.56 17.98
CA ALA A 70 -15.55 13.87 18.51
C ALA A 70 -14.66 14.65 17.54
N TYR A 71 -13.63 14.01 16.98
CA TYR A 71 -12.79 14.62 15.95
C TYR A 71 -13.62 15.03 14.73
N LEU A 72 -14.48 14.15 14.20
CA LEU A 72 -15.32 14.43 13.04
C LEU A 72 -16.32 15.57 13.31
N TRP A 73 -16.75 15.74 14.55
CA TRP A 73 -17.64 16.80 14.98
C TRP A 73 -16.93 18.15 15.10
N VAL A 74 -15.72 18.18 15.66
CA VAL A 74 -14.94 19.42 15.90
C VAL A 74 -14.08 19.83 14.70
N ARG A 75 -13.66 18.91 13.83
CA ARG A 75 -12.77 19.21 12.69
C ARG A 75 -13.18 20.40 11.81
N PRO A 76 -14.47 20.69 11.50
CA PRO A 76 -14.80 21.83 10.64
C PRO A 76 -14.53 23.19 11.30
N THR A 77 -14.28 23.23 12.61
CA THR A 77 -13.98 24.47 13.34
C THR A 77 -12.48 24.66 13.60
N ILE A 78 -11.63 23.72 13.19
CA ILE A 78 -10.17 23.76 13.46
C ILE A 78 -9.45 24.29 12.22
N ALA A 79 -8.95 25.51 12.29
CA ALA A 79 -8.22 26.17 11.20
C ALA A 79 -7.00 25.36 10.73
N ASP A 80 -6.28 24.73 11.65
CA ASP A 80 -5.09 23.91 11.35
C ASP A 80 -5.39 22.78 10.35
N ILE A 81 -6.56 22.14 10.46
CA ILE A 81 -6.96 21.05 9.58
C ILE A 81 -7.27 21.57 8.17
N VAL A 82 -7.86 22.77 8.07
CA VAL A 82 -8.15 23.41 6.79
C VAL A 82 -6.85 23.78 6.08
N ILE A 83 -5.96 24.49 6.79
CA ILE A 83 -4.65 24.91 6.26
C ILE A 83 -3.82 23.67 5.85
N LEU A 84 -3.81 22.61 6.67
CA LEU A 84 -3.11 21.38 6.34
C LEU A 84 -3.61 20.78 5.03
N ARG A 85 -4.93 20.72 4.80
CA ARG A 85 -5.51 20.18 3.57
C ARG A 85 -5.14 21.02 2.34
N GLU A 86 -5.17 22.34 2.47
CA GLU A 86 -4.74 23.24 1.39
C GLU A 86 -3.26 23.03 1.05
N LYS A 87 -2.40 22.85 2.06
CA LYS A 87 -0.98 22.54 1.83
C LYS A 87 -0.78 21.19 1.17
N LEU A 88 -1.50 20.16 1.61
CA LEU A 88 -1.44 18.83 0.99
C LEU A 88 -1.91 18.86 -0.47
N ALA A 89 -2.92 19.68 -0.78
CA ALA A 89 -3.36 19.85 -2.16
C ALA A 89 -2.26 20.42 -3.07
N GLY A 90 -1.42 21.29 -2.52
CA GLY A 90 -0.24 21.82 -3.19
C GLY A 90 0.90 20.81 -3.40
N TYR A 91 0.80 19.57 -2.91
CA TYR A 91 1.77 18.50 -3.14
C TYR A 91 1.25 17.40 -4.09
N ALA A 92 0.10 17.60 -4.73
CA ALA A 92 -0.50 16.62 -5.64
C ALA A 92 0.40 16.31 -6.85
N ASP A 93 1.19 17.29 -7.31
CA ASP A 93 2.18 17.17 -8.38
C ASP A 93 3.37 16.25 -8.01
N LEU A 94 3.66 16.12 -6.71
CA LEU A 94 4.74 15.26 -6.19
C LEU A 94 4.30 13.81 -6.00
N VAL A 95 3.01 13.50 -6.10
CA VAL A 95 2.48 12.14 -5.89
C VAL A 95 3.12 11.09 -6.80
N PRO A 96 3.31 11.32 -8.12
CA PRO A 96 3.99 10.34 -8.97
C PRO A 96 5.41 10.07 -8.50
N TRP A 97 6.13 11.10 -8.04
CA TRP A 97 7.47 10.94 -7.47
C TRP A 97 7.44 10.11 -6.19
N MET A 98 6.50 10.38 -5.28
CA MET A 98 6.30 9.58 -4.06
C MET A 98 6.06 8.10 -4.37
N LEU A 99 5.20 7.80 -5.36
CA LEU A 99 4.91 6.43 -5.78
C LEU A 99 6.13 5.76 -6.44
N ARG A 100 6.89 6.50 -7.25
CA ARG A 100 8.13 6.00 -7.85
C ARG A 100 9.19 5.66 -6.79
N LEU A 101 9.34 6.49 -5.75
CA LEU A 101 10.21 6.16 -4.62
C LEU A 101 9.71 4.92 -3.88
N ALA A 102 8.40 4.84 -3.62
CA ALA A 102 7.75 3.77 -2.89
C ALA A 102 7.95 2.39 -3.55
N VAL A 103 7.94 2.34 -4.88
CA VAL A 103 8.06 1.11 -5.66
C VAL A 103 9.49 0.85 -6.12
N GLY A 104 10.17 1.89 -6.60
CA GLY A 104 11.50 1.76 -7.21
C GLY A 104 12.58 1.33 -6.23
N LEU A 105 12.59 1.93 -5.02
CA LEU A 105 13.62 1.63 -4.02
C LEU A 105 13.55 0.16 -3.53
N PRO A 106 12.37 -0.37 -3.14
CA PRO A 106 12.24 -1.79 -2.81
C PRO A 106 12.62 -2.74 -3.93
N LEU A 107 12.27 -2.45 -5.19
CA LEU A 107 12.63 -3.31 -6.33
C LEU A 107 14.13 -3.39 -6.57
N VAL A 108 14.86 -2.27 -6.42
CA VAL A 108 16.33 -2.30 -6.45
C VAL A 108 16.86 -3.17 -5.32
N GLY A 109 16.34 -2.99 -4.10
CA GLY A 109 16.68 -3.80 -2.94
C GLY A 109 16.43 -5.30 -3.18
N ALA A 110 15.27 -5.65 -3.73
CA ALA A 110 14.85 -7.00 -4.06
C ALA A 110 15.83 -7.68 -5.04
N GLY A 111 16.26 -6.96 -6.07
CA GLY A 111 17.25 -7.48 -7.02
C GLY A 111 18.62 -7.74 -6.41
N PHE A 112 19.07 -6.90 -5.46
CA PHE A 112 20.35 -7.12 -4.76
C PHE A 112 20.29 -8.22 -3.70
N GLN A 113 19.19 -8.29 -2.95
CA GLN A 113 19.01 -9.25 -1.85
C GLN A 113 18.51 -10.62 -2.35
N GLY A 114 17.96 -10.70 -3.56
CA GLY A 114 17.49 -11.96 -4.14
C GLY A 114 16.11 -12.37 -3.68
N TYR A 115 15.11 -11.49 -3.81
CA TYR A 115 13.71 -11.85 -3.55
C TYR A 115 12.73 -11.26 -4.58
N LEU A 116 11.54 -11.87 -4.69
CA LEU A 116 10.49 -11.53 -5.65
C LEU A 116 9.37 -10.74 -4.97
N PHE A 117 9.56 -9.41 -4.86
CA PHE A 117 8.64 -8.45 -4.20
C PHE A 117 8.48 -8.66 -2.68
N ALA A 118 8.09 -9.85 -2.25
CA ALA A 118 8.02 -10.27 -0.86
C ALA A 118 9.36 -10.91 -0.44
N PRO A 119 9.99 -10.48 0.68
CA PRO A 119 11.26 -11.04 1.15
C PRO A 119 11.26 -12.54 1.43
N THR A 120 10.07 -13.12 1.64
CA THR A 120 9.89 -14.55 1.91
C THR A 120 9.98 -15.40 0.64
N VAL A 121 9.86 -14.79 -0.54
CA VAL A 121 9.99 -15.46 -1.83
C VAL A 121 11.36 -15.15 -2.41
N THR A 122 12.35 -15.99 -2.11
CA THR A 122 13.76 -15.74 -2.45
C THR A 122 14.22 -16.45 -3.73
N PHE A 123 15.29 -15.95 -4.34
CA PHE A 123 16.01 -16.58 -5.44
C PHE A 123 17.52 -16.35 -5.29
N ASP A 124 18.34 -17.30 -5.75
CA ASP A 124 19.80 -17.12 -5.77
C ASP A 124 20.20 -16.12 -6.88
N PRO A 125 20.77 -14.94 -6.54
CA PRO A 125 21.14 -13.93 -7.53
C PRO A 125 22.34 -14.32 -8.39
N SER A 126 23.17 -15.27 -7.93
CA SER A 126 24.32 -15.78 -8.68
C SER A 126 23.90 -16.80 -9.72
N ALA A 127 22.93 -17.65 -9.39
CA ALA A 127 22.34 -18.62 -10.33
C ALA A 127 21.36 -17.96 -11.32
N ASN A 128 20.69 -16.87 -10.93
CA ASN A 128 19.67 -16.19 -11.74
C ASN A 128 20.01 -14.72 -12.01
N PRO A 129 21.13 -14.43 -12.72
CA PRO A 129 21.58 -13.05 -12.93
C PRO A 129 20.58 -12.21 -13.73
N LEU A 130 19.79 -12.82 -14.61
CA LEU A 130 18.77 -12.13 -15.40
C LEU A 130 17.61 -11.61 -14.54
N VAL A 131 17.16 -12.39 -13.55
CA VAL A 131 16.10 -11.97 -12.61
C VAL A 131 16.61 -10.81 -11.75
N ARG A 132 17.84 -10.90 -11.27
CA ARG A 132 18.50 -9.80 -10.57
C ARG A 132 18.53 -8.52 -11.42
N VAL A 133 19.00 -8.60 -12.66
CA VAL A 133 19.08 -7.44 -13.57
C VAL A 133 17.68 -6.89 -13.89
N LEU A 134 16.67 -7.75 -14.03
CA LEU A 134 15.28 -7.33 -14.22
C LEU A 134 14.79 -6.47 -13.05
N PHE A 135 14.93 -6.94 -11.80
CA PHE A 135 14.47 -6.19 -10.62
C PHE A 135 15.24 -4.89 -10.41
N ILE A 136 16.57 -4.92 -10.55
CA ILE A 136 17.40 -3.71 -10.48
C ILE A 136 17.01 -2.73 -11.59
N GLY A 137 16.82 -3.20 -12.81
CA GLY A 137 16.45 -2.39 -13.97
C GLY A 137 15.06 -1.76 -13.83
N LEU A 138 14.06 -2.55 -13.41
CA LEU A 138 12.71 -2.05 -13.11
C LEU A 138 12.75 -1.00 -12.01
N GLY A 139 13.40 -1.32 -10.89
CA GLY A 139 13.50 -0.42 -9.75
C GLY A 139 14.21 0.89 -10.09
N PHE A 140 15.35 0.82 -10.80
CA PHE A 140 16.09 1.98 -11.26
C PHE A 140 15.29 2.84 -12.23
N CYS A 141 14.71 2.26 -13.28
CA CYS A 141 13.95 3.04 -14.26
C CYS A 141 12.70 3.68 -13.64
N ILE A 142 12.01 2.99 -12.74
CA ILE A 142 10.89 3.57 -11.97
C ILE A 142 11.41 4.68 -11.06
N LEU A 143 12.49 4.48 -10.31
CA LEU A 143 13.02 5.48 -9.39
C LEU A 143 13.39 6.79 -10.11
N PHE A 144 14.09 6.69 -11.23
CA PHE A 144 14.45 7.84 -12.07
C PHE A 144 13.27 8.42 -12.86
N GLY A 145 12.18 7.66 -12.99
CA GLY A 145 11.03 8.02 -13.82
C GLY A 145 11.41 8.05 -15.30
N LEU A 146 12.03 6.97 -15.78
CA LEU A 146 12.39 6.75 -17.17
C LEU A 146 11.47 5.69 -17.78
N ALA A 147 10.80 6.06 -18.88
CA ALA A 147 9.77 5.26 -19.53
C ALA A 147 8.72 4.73 -18.53
N THR A 148 8.31 5.59 -17.58
CA THR A 148 7.63 5.20 -16.34
C THR A 148 6.45 4.28 -16.59
N ARG A 149 5.56 4.62 -17.55
CA ARG A 149 4.39 3.80 -17.87
C ARG A 149 4.74 2.43 -18.43
N ILE A 150 5.72 2.37 -19.33
CA ILE A 150 6.16 1.10 -19.94
C ILE A 150 6.79 0.21 -18.87
N VAL A 151 7.73 0.77 -18.10
CA VAL A 151 8.44 0.03 -17.06
C VAL A 151 7.48 -0.42 -15.96
N THR A 152 6.50 0.40 -15.60
CA THR A 152 5.45 0.05 -14.65
C THR A 152 4.56 -1.08 -15.19
N ALA A 153 4.22 -1.08 -16.49
CA ALA A 153 3.49 -2.19 -17.11
C ALA A 153 4.31 -3.50 -17.06
N VAL A 154 5.61 -3.43 -17.34
CA VAL A 154 6.52 -4.59 -17.22
C VAL A 154 6.65 -5.03 -15.77
N GLY A 155 6.68 -4.10 -14.81
CA GLY A 155 6.69 -4.39 -13.38
C GLY A 155 5.44 -5.13 -12.93
N LEU A 156 4.26 -4.69 -13.39
CA LEU A 156 3.00 -5.38 -13.13
C LEU A 156 2.98 -6.79 -13.74
N LEU A 157 3.46 -6.96 -14.98
CA LEU A 157 3.58 -8.28 -15.60
C LEU A 157 4.57 -9.18 -14.85
N THR A 158 5.68 -8.61 -14.36
CA THR A 158 6.66 -9.32 -13.52
C THR A 158 6.03 -9.77 -12.21
N TYR A 159 5.19 -8.93 -11.57
CA TYR A 159 4.44 -9.31 -10.37
C TYR A 159 3.47 -10.48 -10.64
N LEU A 160 2.71 -10.40 -11.74
CA LEU A 160 1.80 -11.48 -12.13
C LEU A 160 2.53 -12.79 -12.45
N TRP A 161 3.69 -12.70 -13.10
CA TRP A 161 4.57 -13.86 -13.30
C TRP A 161 5.07 -14.42 -11.97
N ALA A 162 5.53 -13.57 -11.06
CA ALA A 162 6.04 -13.99 -9.75
C ALA A 162 4.97 -14.74 -8.94
N LEU A 163 3.70 -14.31 -9.00
CA LEU A 163 2.57 -15.04 -8.41
C LEU A 163 2.38 -16.47 -8.96
N THR A 164 2.76 -16.72 -10.22
CA THR A 164 2.73 -18.07 -10.81
C THR A 164 3.91 -18.93 -10.40
N VAL A 165 5.01 -18.31 -9.97
CA VAL A 165 6.20 -19.00 -9.46
C VAL A 165 5.99 -19.39 -8.01
N ASP A 166 5.53 -18.44 -7.19
CA ASP A 166 5.27 -18.63 -5.77
C ASP A 166 4.04 -17.81 -5.33
N PRO A 167 2.97 -18.44 -4.81
CA PRO A 167 1.80 -17.74 -4.30
C PRO A 167 2.11 -16.80 -3.11
N GLY A 168 3.21 -16.99 -2.38
CA GLY A 168 3.65 -16.15 -1.27
C GLY A 168 3.87 -14.69 -1.65
N VAL A 169 4.08 -14.39 -2.93
CA VAL A 169 4.17 -13.02 -3.50
C VAL A 169 2.89 -12.20 -3.24
N VAL A 170 1.77 -12.87 -2.94
CA VAL A 170 0.51 -12.21 -2.53
C VAL A 170 0.68 -11.33 -1.29
N LEU A 171 1.69 -11.60 -0.44
CA LEU A 171 2.00 -10.74 0.72
C LEU A 171 2.40 -9.33 0.30
N ALA A 172 2.94 -9.17 -0.91
CA ALA A 172 3.32 -7.90 -1.51
C ALA A 172 2.23 -7.39 -2.50
N MET A 173 0.96 -7.69 -2.27
CA MET A 173 -0.14 -7.33 -3.18
C MET A 173 -0.33 -5.82 -3.38
N GLU A 174 0.24 -5.00 -2.51
CA GLU A 174 0.28 -3.54 -2.64
C GLU A 174 1.04 -3.04 -3.88
N TYR A 175 1.90 -3.87 -4.48
CA TYR A 175 2.56 -3.49 -5.74
C TYR A 175 1.56 -3.36 -6.88
N VAL A 176 0.48 -4.13 -6.89
CA VAL A 176 -0.57 -4.05 -7.93
C VAL A 176 -1.22 -2.66 -7.98
N PRO A 177 -1.85 -2.13 -6.91
CA PRO A 177 -2.43 -0.79 -6.92
C PRO A 177 -1.37 0.30 -7.12
N ALA A 178 -0.14 0.13 -6.62
CA ALA A 178 0.94 1.11 -6.84
C ALA A 178 1.35 1.18 -8.32
N PHE A 179 1.52 0.04 -8.99
CA PHE A 179 1.77 0.00 -10.43
C PHE A 179 0.59 0.53 -11.24
N LEU A 180 -0.66 0.18 -10.88
CA LEU A 180 -1.84 0.72 -11.55
C LEU A 180 -1.93 2.25 -11.41
N ALA A 181 -1.61 2.79 -10.23
CA ALA A 181 -1.55 4.22 -10.01
C ALA A 181 -0.47 4.88 -10.88
N LEU A 182 0.77 4.35 -10.89
CA LEU A 182 1.88 4.85 -11.72
C LEU A 182 1.58 4.76 -13.23
N LEU A 183 0.85 3.76 -13.69
CA LEU A 183 0.41 3.68 -15.09
C LEU A 183 -0.47 4.87 -15.46
N VAL A 184 -1.37 5.26 -14.55
CA VAL A 184 -2.30 6.36 -14.77
C VAL A 184 -1.57 7.71 -14.66
N VAL A 185 -0.87 7.95 -13.55
CA VAL A 185 -0.25 9.26 -13.27
C VAL A 185 1.02 9.52 -14.07
N GLY A 186 1.73 8.50 -14.52
CA GLY A 186 2.95 8.64 -15.30
C GLY A 186 4.19 8.98 -14.47
N GLY A 187 5.17 9.64 -15.11
CA GLY A 187 6.46 10.00 -14.50
C GLY A 187 6.34 11.08 -13.44
N GLY A 188 5.51 12.11 -13.68
CA GLY A 188 5.41 13.26 -12.81
C GLY A 188 6.72 14.02 -12.67
N ARG A 189 6.69 15.06 -11.85
CA ARG A 189 7.87 15.88 -11.56
C ARG A 189 8.41 15.55 -10.16
N PRO A 190 9.75 15.45 -9.98
CA PRO A 190 10.80 15.45 -11.00
C PRO A 190 11.03 14.06 -11.60
N SER A 191 11.14 13.92 -12.93
CA SER A 191 11.48 12.64 -13.59
C SER A 191 12.36 12.81 -14.83
N ALA A 192 13.03 11.73 -15.24
CA ALA A 192 13.74 11.70 -16.52
C ALA A 192 12.78 11.87 -17.71
N ASP A 193 11.55 11.32 -17.61
CA ASP A 193 10.50 11.51 -18.60
C ASP A 193 10.13 13.00 -18.76
N ASP A 194 9.96 13.74 -17.65
CA ASP A 194 9.72 15.19 -17.63
C ASP A 194 10.89 15.95 -18.32
N MET A 195 12.13 15.66 -17.92
CA MET A 195 13.31 16.31 -18.49
C MET A 195 13.49 16.03 -19.99
N LEU A 196 13.31 14.79 -20.43
CA LEU A 196 13.45 14.41 -21.83
C LEU A 196 12.33 15.01 -22.69
N GLN A 197 11.12 15.11 -22.13
CA GLN A 197 9.98 15.74 -22.79
C GLN A 197 10.22 17.24 -23.01
N GLU A 198 10.74 17.95 -22.00
CA GLU A 198 11.08 19.38 -22.12
C GLU A 198 12.14 19.60 -23.22
N VAL A 199 13.18 18.76 -23.26
CA VAL A 199 14.23 18.84 -24.29
C VAL A 199 13.67 18.50 -25.68
N ALA A 200 12.79 17.50 -25.80
CA ALA A 200 12.19 17.10 -27.08
C ALA A 200 11.26 18.19 -27.65
N SER A 201 10.47 18.83 -26.80
CA SER A 201 9.50 19.87 -27.19
C SER A 201 10.13 21.25 -27.41
N THR A 202 11.35 21.48 -26.93
CA THR A 202 12.08 22.74 -27.15
C THR A 202 12.54 22.87 -28.62
N GLU A 203 12.12 23.94 -29.29
CA GLU A 203 12.55 24.23 -30.65
C GLU A 203 14.08 24.33 -30.77
N GLY A 204 14.65 23.71 -31.80
CA GLY A 204 16.07 23.77 -32.11
C GLY A 204 16.93 22.68 -31.46
N THR A 205 16.38 21.81 -30.61
CA THR A 205 17.14 20.68 -30.07
C THR A 205 17.35 19.58 -31.12
N TYR A 206 18.49 18.88 -31.03
CA TYR A 206 18.75 17.72 -31.90
C TYR A 206 17.82 16.55 -31.57
N TYR A 207 17.48 16.38 -30.29
CA TYR A 207 16.62 15.31 -29.81
C TYR A 207 15.19 15.43 -30.35
N GLY A 208 14.65 16.65 -30.42
CA GLY A 208 13.33 16.93 -31.00
C GLY A 208 13.19 16.60 -32.49
N ARG A 209 14.30 16.39 -33.23
CA ARG A 209 14.25 16.00 -34.66
C ARG A 209 13.95 14.52 -34.89
N VAL A 210 14.25 13.68 -33.91
CA VAL A 210 14.03 12.23 -33.97
C VAL A 210 12.74 11.85 -33.22
N ASP A 211 12.42 12.63 -32.19
CA ASP A 211 11.32 12.53 -31.22
C ASP A 211 10.33 11.35 -31.35
N PRO A 212 10.70 10.17 -30.82
CA PRO A 212 9.78 9.05 -30.69
C PRO A 212 8.94 9.09 -29.39
N VAL A 213 9.28 9.97 -28.43
CA VAL A 213 8.77 9.90 -27.06
C VAL A 213 7.56 10.81 -26.86
N HIS A 214 7.55 12.00 -27.47
CA HIS A 214 6.47 12.98 -27.32
C HIS A 214 5.11 12.43 -27.78
N HIS A 215 5.07 11.81 -28.96
CA HIS A 215 3.84 11.23 -29.50
C HIS A 215 3.31 10.07 -28.65
N LEU A 216 4.22 9.23 -28.15
CA LEU A 216 3.85 8.10 -27.30
C LEU A 216 3.35 8.59 -25.94
N LYS A 217 4.01 9.60 -25.36
CA LYS A 217 3.59 10.23 -24.10
C LYS A 217 2.21 10.85 -24.24
N ALA A 218 1.99 11.70 -25.26
CA ALA A 218 0.71 12.35 -25.50
C ALA A 218 -0.43 11.33 -25.64
N PHE A 219 -0.21 10.25 -26.41
CA PHE A 219 -1.17 9.16 -26.53
C PHE A 219 -1.49 8.53 -25.16
N PHE A 220 -0.48 8.24 -24.34
CA PHE A 220 -0.72 7.65 -23.03
C PHE A 220 -1.42 8.62 -22.07
N ASP A 221 -1.08 9.91 -22.09
CA ASP A 221 -1.75 10.93 -21.27
C ASP A 221 -3.23 11.03 -21.64
N ASP A 222 -3.57 11.11 -22.93
CA ASP A 222 -4.96 11.14 -23.40
C ASP A 222 -5.75 9.90 -22.98
N VAL A 223 -5.11 8.72 -23.01
CA VAL A 223 -5.74 7.46 -22.64
C VAL A 223 -5.94 7.35 -21.12
N THR A 224 -5.03 7.89 -20.31
CA THR A 224 -5.07 7.75 -18.85
C THR A 224 -5.77 8.90 -18.14
N ASP A 225 -5.94 10.06 -18.78
CA ASP A 225 -6.56 11.25 -18.20
C ASP A 225 -7.91 10.99 -17.51
N PRO A 226 -8.87 10.24 -18.12
CA PRO A 226 -10.15 9.96 -17.48
C PRO A 226 -10.05 9.13 -16.19
N PHE A 227 -8.91 8.45 -15.96
CA PHE A 227 -8.68 7.59 -14.81
C PHE A 227 -7.95 8.30 -13.67
N ARG A 228 -7.32 9.46 -13.90
CA ARG A 228 -6.56 10.22 -12.88
C ARG A 228 -7.37 10.51 -11.61
N PRO A 229 -8.65 10.92 -11.68
CA PRO A 229 -9.45 11.16 -10.47
C PRO A 229 -9.64 9.91 -9.59
N TYR A 230 -9.47 8.70 -10.15
CA TYR A 230 -9.66 7.44 -9.43
C TYR A 230 -8.39 6.88 -8.79
N VAL A 231 -7.22 7.51 -9.01
CA VAL A 231 -5.95 7.09 -8.42
C VAL A 231 -6.00 7.00 -6.88
N PRO A 232 -6.58 7.98 -6.15
CA PRO A 232 -6.73 7.85 -4.69
C PRO A 232 -7.57 6.64 -4.28
N THR A 233 -8.60 6.30 -5.07
CA THR A 233 -9.44 5.13 -4.84
C THR A 233 -8.65 3.83 -5.05
N VAL A 234 -7.86 3.74 -6.11
CA VAL A 234 -7.01 2.56 -6.39
C VAL A 234 -6.03 2.33 -5.25
N LEU A 235 -5.34 3.40 -4.81
CA LEU A 235 -4.36 3.29 -3.72
C LEU A 235 -5.01 2.94 -2.38
N ARG A 236 -6.11 3.61 -1.98
CA ARG A 236 -6.74 3.34 -0.68
C ARG A 236 -7.36 1.93 -0.65
N VAL A 237 -8.02 1.49 -1.73
CA VAL A 237 -8.63 0.16 -1.77
C VAL A 237 -7.53 -0.90 -1.77
N GLY A 238 -6.49 -0.72 -2.58
CA GLY A 238 -5.35 -1.61 -2.61
C GLY A 238 -4.65 -1.76 -1.26
N MET A 239 -4.33 -0.64 -0.62
CA MET A 239 -3.77 -0.61 0.73
C MET A 239 -4.74 -1.22 1.76
N GLY A 240 -6.03 -0.90 1.67
CA GLY A 240 -7.02 -1.44 2.59
C GLY A 240 -7.21 -2.95 2.47
N VAL A 241 -7.13 -3.49 1.25
CA VAL A 241 -7.13 -4.95 1.03
C VAL A 241 -5.89 -5.59 1.64
N ALA A 242 -4.71 -4.98 1.49
CA ALA A 242 -3.49 -5.48 2.13
C ALA A 242 -3.63 -5.49 3.68
N PHE A 243 -4.17 -4.43 4.27
CA PHE A 243 -4.45 -4.36 5.72
C PHE A 243 -5.46 -5.41 6.18
N VAL A 244 -6.57 -5.59 5.46
CA VAL A 244 -7.56 -6.64 5.78
C VAL A 244 -6.90 -8.01 5.68
N TYR A 245 -6.06 -8.22 4.68
CA TYR A 245 -5.38 -9.47 4.47
C TYR A 245 -4.40 -9.79 5.60
N LEU A 246 -3.55 -8.83 5.99
CA LEU A 246 -2.62 -8.98 7.11
C LEU A 246 -3.37 -9.19 8.43
N GLY A 247 -4.35 -8.34 8.73
CA GLY A 247 -5.11 -8.43 9.97
C GLY A 247 -5.91 -9.73 10.09
N LEU A 248 -6.60 -10.13 9.02
CA LEU A 248 -7.46 -11.31 9.03
C LEU A 248 -6.65 -12.61 8.91
N PHE A 249 -5.82 -12.73 7.86
CA PHE A 249 -5.18 -14.02 7.55
C PHE A 249 -3.88 -14.24 8.30
N GLN A 250 -3.09 -13.19 8.53
CA GLN A 250 -1.77 -13.34 9.16
C GLN A 250 -1.80 -13.17 10.67
N LYS A 251 -2.84 -12.54 11.23
CA LYS A 251 -2.98 -12.36 12.69
C LYS A 251 -4.14 -13.16 13.26
N LEU A 252 -5.37 -12.90 12.79
CA LEU A 252 -6.55 -13.54 13.38
C LEU A 252 -6.70 -15.01 13.00
N ALA A 253 -6.38 -15.39 11.77
CA ALA A 253 -6.50 -16.76 11.29
C ALA A 253 -5.29 -17.65 11.61
N ASP A 254 -4.16 -17.06 12.00
CA ASP A 254 -2.96 -17.76 12.45
C ASP A 254 -2.44 -17.19 13.79
N PRO A 255 -3.20 -17.35 14.89
CA PRO A 255 -2.82 -16.76 16.16
C PRO A 255 -1.58 -17.40 16.78
N GLY A 256 -1.25 -18.65 16.41
CA GLY A 256 -0.05 -19.34 16.90
C GLY A 256 1.23 -18.61 16.53
N SER A 257 1.33 -18.17 15.28
CA SER A 257 2.48 -17.39 14.81
C SER A 257 2.51 -16.00 15.42
N GLY A 258 1.34 -15.36 15.60
CA GLY A 258 1.24 -14.09 16.30
C GLY A 258 1.76 -14.15 17.74
N LEU A 259 1.47 -15.23 18.47
CA LEU A 259 1.97 -15.44 19.83
C LEU A 259 3.49 -15.58 19.88
N LEU A 260 4.10 -16.26 18.89
CA LEU A 260 5.55 -16.35 18.79
C LEU A 260 6.20 -14.98 18.61
N VAL A 261 5.57 -14.07 17.86
CA VAL A 261 6.04 -12.68 17.72
C VAL A 261 5.96 -11.94 19.06
N VAL A 262 4.85 -12.10 19.79
CA VAL A 262 4.68 -11.50 21.13
C VAL A 262 5.75 -11.98 22.10
N GLU A 263 6.05 -13.28 22.09
CA GLU A 263 7.07 -13.89 22.93
C GLU A 263 8.49 -13.45 22.51
N LYS A 264 8.82 -13.53 21.22
CA LYS A 264 10.15 -13.18 20.68
C LYS A 264 10.56 -11.75 21.05
N TYR A 265 9.63 -10.81 20.99
CA TYR A 265 9.90 -9.39 21.27
C TYR A 265 9.45 -8.92 22.65
N ASP A 266 9.00 -9.83 23.51
CA ASP A 266 8.51 -9.54 24.86
C ASP A 266 7.54 -8.34 24.89
N LEU A 267 6.55 -8.33 23.99
CA LEU A 267 5.65 -7.18 23.84
C LEU A 267 4.85 -6.89 25.11
N THR A 268 4.69 -7.91 25.97
CA THR A 268 4.06 -7.77 27.29
C THR A 268 4.83 -6.88 28.26
N ALA A 269 6.14 -6.69 28.06
CA ALA A 269 6.91 -5.71 28.82
C ALA A 269 6.60 -4.25 28.43
N VAL A 270 6.14 -4.01 27.20
CA VAL A 270 5.78 -2.66 26.70
C VAL A 270 4.37 -2.28 27.13
N VAL A 271 3.41 -3.17 26.87
CA VAL A 271 2.02 -3.03 27.35
C VAL A 271 1.66 -4.32 28.08
N PRO A 272 1.47 -4.28 29.42
CA PRO A 272 1.26 -5.47 30.25
C PRO A 272 -0.19 -5.97 30.13
N VAL A 273 -0.50 -6.53 28.96
CA VAL A 273 -1.76 -7.20 28.65
C VAL A 273 -1.49 -8.64 28.24
N ASP A 274 -2.55 -9.44 28.24
CA ASP A 274 -2.50 -10.83 27.78
C ASP A 274 -1.90 -10.94 26.36
N PRO A 275 -1.02 -11.94 26.09
CA PRO A 275 -0.46 -12.14 24.75
C PRO A 275 -1.51 -12.28 23.64
N GLY A 276 -2.64 -12.91 23.93
CA GLY A 276 -3.73 -13.02 22.97
C GLY A 276 -4.40 -11.68 22.66
N MET A 277 -4.42 -10.75 23.62
CA MET A 277 -4.89 -9.39 23.37
C MET A 277 -3.99 -8.62 22.40
N TRP A 278 -2.69 -8.87 22.38
CA TRP A 278 -1.78 -8.31 21.38
C TRP A 278 -2.14 -8.80 19.97
N VAL A 279 -2.31 -10.11 19.81
CA VAL A 279 -2.63 -10.73 18.52
C VAL A 279 -4.00 -10.29 18.01
N VAL A 280 -5.04 -10.41 18.86
CA VAL A 280 -6.42 -10.03 18.51
C VAL A 280 -6.52 -8.52 18.29
N GLY A 281 -5.93 -7.72 19.17
CA GLY A 281 -5.95 -6.26 19.08
C GLY A 281 -5.29 -5.75 17.80
N ALA A 282 -4.10 -6.25 17.47
CA ALA A 282 -3.41 -5.88 16.23
C ALA A 282 -4.20 -6.34 14.99
N GLY A 283 -4.67 -7.59 14.97
CA GLY A 283 -5.43 -8.14 13.84
C GLY A 283 -6.74 -7.40 13.57
N VAL A 284 -7.51 -7.09 14.62
CA VAL A 284 -8.75 -6.30 14.48
C VAL A 284 -8.44 -4.87 14.07
N THR A 285 -7.43 -4.23 14.65
CA THR A 285 -7.08 -2.83 14.33
C THR A 285 -6.67 -2.69 12.86
N GLU A 286 -5.80 -3.57 12.37
CA GLU A 286 -5.39 -3.58 10.96
C GLU A 286 -6.58 -3.82 10.03
N MET A 287 -7.45 -4.80 10.36
CA MET A 287 -8.64 -5.07 9.58
C MET A 287 -9.59 -3.86 9.55
N LEU A 288 -9.83 -3.19 10.67
CA LEU A 288 -10.69 -2.01 10.75
C LEU A 288 -10.12 -0.82 9.97
N VAL A 289 -8.80 -0.58 10.06
CA VAL A 289 -8.12 0.44 9.25
C VAL A 289 -8.26 0.10 7.77
N GLY A 290 -8.07 -1.16 7.40
CA GLY A 290 -8.25 -1.62 6.02
C GLY A 290 -9.67 -1.44 5.50
N LEU A 291 -10.69 -1.76 6.31
CA LEU A 291 -12.09 -1.54 5.97
C LEU A 291 -12.43 -0.05 5.86
N ALA A 292 -11.91 0.80 6.74
CA ALA A 292 -12.09 2.25 6.66
C ALA A 292 -11.48 2.81 5.36
N LEU A 293 -10.28 2.35 4.99
CA LEU A 293 -9.65 2.70 3.71
C LEU A 293 -10.47 2.22 2.51
N ILE A 294 -10.99 0.99 2.51
CA ILE A 294 -11.83 0.44 1.43
C ILE A 294 -13.18 1.18 1.33
N ALA A 295 -13.75 1.64 2.43
CA ALA A 295 -14.96 2.46 2.42
C ALA A 295 -14.67 3.91 2.00
N GLY A 296 -13.42 4.37 2.14
CA GLY A 296 -13.07 5.78 2.03
C GLY A 296 -13.71 6.60 3.15
N PHE A 297 -13.74 6.03 4.36
CA PHE A 297 -14.21 6.66 5.58
C PHE A 297 -13.00 7.14 6.39
N PHE A 298 -13.03 8.42 6.79
CA PHE A 298 -11.95 9.03 7.55
C PHE A 298 -10.58 8.89 6.85
N THR A 299 -10.53 9.02 5.52
CA THR A 299 -9.43 8.55 4.66
C THR A 299 -8.06 9.07 5.05
N ARG A 300 -7.91 10.39 5.27
CA ARG A 300 -6.63 10.98 5.71
C ARG A 300 -6.24 10.51 7.12
N GLY A 301 -7.22 10.33 7.99
CA GLY A 301 -6.99 9.79 9.33
C GLY A 301 -6.62 8.31 9.31
N ALA A 302 -7.27 7.51 8.47
CA ALA A 302 -6.94 6.11 8.24
C ALA A 302 -5.55 5.96 7.62
N ALA A 303 -5.17 6.80 6.65
CA ALA A 303 -3.82 6.82 6.08
C ALA A 303 -2.76 7.21 7.12
N ALA A 304 -3.05 8.19 7.99
CA ALA A 304 -2.17 8.54 9.11
C ALA A 304 -2.07 7.40 10.13
N ALA A 305 -3.18 6.71 10.44
CA ALA A 305 -3.18 5.55 11.32
C ALA A 305 -2.34 4.40 10.72
N SER A 306 -2.48 4.12 9.42
CA SER A 306 -1.62 3.18 8.70
C SER A 306 -0.13 3.54 8.85
N PHE A 307 0.21 4.82 8.68
CA PHE A 307 1.59 5.28 8.84
C PHE A 307 2.12 5.04 10.26
N VAL A 308 1.31 5.31 11.28
CA VAL A 308 1.67 5.05 12.68
C VAL A 308 1.82 3.55 12.96
N LEU A 309 0.92 2.71 12.44
CA LEU A 309 1.01 1.26 12.57
C LEU A 309 2.32 0.73 11.98
N PHE A 310 2.64 1.09 10.73
CA PHE A 310 3.88 0.66 10.09
C PHE A 310 5.13 1.21 10.78
N THR A 311 5.07 2.45 11.28
CA THR A 311 6.19 3.01 12.05
C THR A 311 6.39 2.22 13.34
N THR A 312 5.30 1.86 14.01
CA THR A 312 5.35 1.10 15.26
C THR A 312 5.91 -0.31 15.03
N THR A 313 5.51 -0.99 13.96
CA THR A 313 6.07 -2.31 13.62
C THR A 313 7.53 -2.21 13.21
N LEU A 314 7.87 -1.25 12.35
CA LEU A 314 9.23 -1.03 11.85
C LEU A 314 10.25 -0.78 12.96
N PHE A 315 9.89 0.02 13.96
CA PHE A 315 10.78 0.33 15.09
C PHE A 315 10.58 -0.60 16.29
N GLY A 316 9.45 -1.29 16.37
CA GLY A 316 9.12 -2.24 17.42
C GLY A 316 9.70 -3.63 17.18
N LEU A 317 9.98 -4.00 15.93
CA LEU A 317 10.45 -5.31 15.51
C LEU A 317 11.84 -5.19 14.84
N PRO A 318 12.95 -5.33 15.58
CA PRO A 318 14.31 -5.08 15.08
C PRO A 318 14.72 -5.85 13.82
N ASP A 319 14.14 -7.04 13.60
CA ASP A 319 14.51 -7.91 12.48
C ASP A 319 13.60 -7.71 11.26
N ASP A 320 12.54 -6.90 11.34
CA ASP A 320 11.54 -6.73 10.29
C ASP A 320 12.14 -5.98 9.07
N PRO A 321 11.96 -6.46 7.82
CA PRO A 321 12.64 -5.90 6.67
C PRO A 321 12.00 -4.56 6.34
N VAL A 322 12.72 -3.47 6.59
CA VAL A 322 12.26 -2.12 6.26
C VAL A 322 11.73 -2.03 4.83
N LEU A 323 12.44 -2.66 3.89
CA LEU A 323 12.14 -2.67 2.46
C LEU A 323 10.74 -3.23 2.14
N ALA A 324 10.20 -4.15 2.95
CA ALA A 324 8.88 -4.73 2.73
C ALA A 324 7.74 -3.73 2.96
N HIS A 325 8.00 -2.67 3.74
CA HIS A 325 6.96 -1.73 4.16
C HIS A 325 6.98 -0.41 3.37
N ILE A 326 8.06 -0.12 2.65
CA ILE A 326 8.27 1.17 1.96
C ILE A 326 7.16 1.45 0.94
N THR A 327 6.69 0.43 0.21
CA THR A 327 5.59 0.58 -0.75
C THR A 327 4.33 1.07 -0.04
N LEU A 328 3.98 0.45 1.10
CA LEU A 328 2.81 0.83 1.91
C LEU A 328 2.96 2.22 2.51
N PHE A 329 4.14 2.60 3.02
CA PHE A 329 4.42 3.96 3.50
C PHE A 329 4.22 5.02 2.42
N GLY A 330 4.73 4.77 1.21
CA GLY A 330 4.60 5.69 0.09
C GLY A 330 3.15 5.82 -0.39
N MET A 331 2.41 4.70 -0.46
CA MET A 331 0.98 4.74 -0.78
C MET A 331 0.17 5.45 0.31
N ALA A 332 0.43 5.20 1.59
CA ALA A 332 -0.23 5.89 2.69
C ALA A 332 0.00 7.40 2.61
N SER A 333 1.24 7.80 2.31
CA SER A 333 1.60 9.21 2.10
C SER A 333 0.87 9.80 0.89
N ALA A 334 0.78 9.08 -0.23
CA ALA A 334 0.06 9.52 -1.42
C ALA A 334 -1.46 9.67 -1.15
N VAL A 335 -2.08 8.73 -0.42
CA VAL A 335 -3.49 8.80 -0.02
C VAL A 335 -3.71 9.95 0.97
N PHE A 336 -2.79 10.18 1.90
CA PHE A 336 -2.85 11.32 2.82
C PHE A 336 -2.83 12.66 2.08
N THR A 337 -1.98 12.78 1.06
CA THR A 337 -1.89 13.95 0.18
C THR A 337 -3.18 14.15 -0.62
N MET A 338 -3.56 13.16 -1.46
CA MET A 338 -4.66 13.31 -2.40
C MET A 338 -6.04 13.30 -1.73
N GLY A 339 -6.22 12.50 -0.69
CA GLY A 339 -7.50 12.33 -0.02
C GLY A 339 -8.29 11.11 -0.47
N ALA A 340 -9.62 11.25 -0.48
CA ALA A 340 -10.55 10.13 -0.56
C ALA A 340 -10.90 9.71 -1.99
N GLY A 341 -10.85 10.65 -2.93
CA GLY A 341 -11.29 10.46 -4.30
C GLY A 341 -12.82 10.36 -4.46
N PRO A 342 -13.31 10.27 -5.70
CA PRO A 342 -14.73 10.47 -6.04
C PRO A 342 -15.65 9.33 -5.58
N ILE A 343 -15.10 8.13 -5.42
CA ILE A 343 -15.82 6.98 -4.89
C ILE A 343 -15.39 6.85 -3.43
N SER A 344 -16.04 7.53 -2.49
CA SER A 344 -15.70 7.38 -1.08
C SER A 344 -16.85 7.83 -0.18
N PHE A 345 -16.95 7.24 1.01
CA PHE A 345 -17.92 7.69 2.02
C PHE A 345 -17.67 9.15 2.41
N ASP A 346 -16.40 9.55 2.55
CA ASP A 346 -16.01 10.93 2.83
C ASP A 346 -16.47 11.92 1.75
N HIS A 347 -16.45 11.53 0.48
CA HIS A 347 -16.94 12.38 -0.62
C HIS A 347 -18.47 12.49 -0.63
N TRP A 348 -19.19 11.40 -0.38
CA TRP A 348 -20.66 11.39 -0.45
C TRP A 348 -21.35 11.98 0.78
N PHE A 349 -20.77 11.80 1.96
CA PHE A 349 -21.39 12.17 3.24
C PHE A 349 -20.54 13.09 4.09
N GLY A 350 -19.27 13.31 3.72
CA GLY A 350 -18.42 14.26 4.42
C GLY A 350 -18.90 15.68 4.19
N ARG A 351 -18.85 16.50 5.23
CA ARG A 351 -18.97 17.96 5.08
C ARG A 351 -17.63 18.48 4.54
N PRO A 352 -17.55 18.99 3.30
CA PRO A 352 -16.33 19.59 2.78
C PRO A 352 -15.99 20.84 3.60
N ALA A 353 -14.71 21.00 3.94
CA ALA A 353 -14.20 22.17 4.65
C ALA A 353 -13.58 23.22 3.70
N VAL A 354 -13.28 22.83 2.46
CA VAL A 354 -12.75 23.65 1.36
C VAL A 354 -13.56 23.29 0.12
N SER A 355 -13.73 24.23 -0.82
CA SER A 355 -14.56 24.11 -2.03
C SER A 355 -14.41 22.76 -2.75
N ASP A 356 -15.58 22.21 -3.08
CA ASP A 356 -16.02 20.87 -3.48
C ASP A 356 -15.16 19.92 -4.36
N GLU A 357 -13.93 20.25 -4.76
CA GLU A 357 -13.13 19.36 -5.61
C GLU A 357 -11.75 19.05 -4.99
N GLU A 358 -11.54 17.77 -4.60
CA GLU A 358 -10.20 17.29 -4.23
C GLU A 358 -9.26 17.40 -5.45
N PRO A 359 -7.99 17.81 -5.24
CA PRO A 359 -7.06 18.08 -6.33
C PRO A 359 -6.79 16.83 -7.16
N VAL A 360 -6.99 16.95 -8.46
CA VAL A 360 -6.59 15.93 -9.44
C VAL A 360 -5.10 16.10 -9.73
N VAL A 361 -4.35 15.01 -9.76
CA VAL A 361 -2.92 15.03 -10.12
C VAL A 361 -2.78 15.60 -11.54
N PRO A 362 -2.08 16.74 -11.71
CA PRO A 362 -1.98 17.42 -13.00
C PRO A 362 -1.29 16.54 -14.04
N ALA A 363 -1.67 16.72 -15.31
CA ALA A 363 -0.94 16.13 -16.42
C ALA A 363 0.44 16.78 -16.58
N ASP A 364 1.42 15.96 -16.97
CA ASP A 364 2.78 16.40 -17.28
C ASP A 364 2.83 17.12 -18.62
#